data_AF-A0A516R759-F1
#
_entry.id   AF-A0A516R759-F1
#
_cell.length_a   1.000
_cell.length_b   1.000
_cell.length_c   1.000
_cell.angle_alpha   90.00
_cell.angle_beta   90.00
_cell.angle_gamma   90.00
#
_symmetry.space_group_name_H-M   'P 1'
#
loop_
_entity.id
_entity.type
_entity.pdbx_description
1 polymer ?
#
loop_
_entity_poly.entity_id
_entity_poly.type
_entity_poly.pdbx_seq_one_letter_code
_entity_poly.pdbx_strand_id
1 'polypeptide(L)'
;MVKRESTAGPGFEAEDDYVVDFDFGGDWLVLTLREGTKEEAERMAAECAAQFNPAHLRVSKSALQRELAQLALRAHEAGPVLVAVVCSEGGTVLADIVLFVYGEDDVARPSPQEYMPKLLRWSYAEVKGEPSVTEVELPVGSAVRVQAVLAEKRRFGWGCKLSESLRYAVWPRGQEEILLVEAAWQHFERADEMADLVDRLVPTMHLVPVPSDFDERNAVARGEL
;
A
#
# COMPACT_ATOMS: atom_id res chain seq x y z
N MET A 1 13.91 -16.56 -6.88
CA MET A 1 13.37 -17.85 -7.32
C MET A 1 14.05 -18.93 -6.49
N VAL A 2 13.44 -19.30 -5.37
CA VAL A 2 13.95 -20.38 -4.50
C VAL A 2 13.02 -21.56 -4.72
N LYS A 3 13.61 -22.69 -5.12
CA LYS A 3 12.91 -23.92 -5.49
C LYS A 3 12.47 -24.64 -4.22
N ARG A 4 11.15 -24.83 -4.03
CA ARG A 4 10.61 -25.74 -3.01
C ARG A 4 10.70 -27.18 -3.56
N GLU A 5 11.35 -28.09 -2.84
CA GLU A 5 11.23 -29.53 -3.09
C GLU A 5 10.10 -30.08 -2.21
N SER A 6 9.14 -30.73 -2.86
CA SER A 6 7.94 -31.32 -2.27
C SER A 6 8.28 -32.60 -1.52
N THR A 7 7.87 -32.69 -0.26
CA THR A 7 7.65 -33.96 0.44
C THR A 7 6.18 -34.08 0.80
N ALA A 8 5.51 -34.99 0.11
CA ALA A 8 4.07 -35.22 0.15
C ALA A 8 3.54 -35.72 1.52
N GLY A 9 2.45 -35.12 1.99
CA GLY A 9 1.48 -35.66 2.93
C GLY A 9 0.06 -35.41 2.42
N PRO A 10 -0.93 -36.29 2.67
CA PRO A 10 -2.27 -36.14 2.10
C PRO A 10 -3.18 -35.37 3.05
N GLY A 11 -3.53 -34.13 2.72
CA GLY A 11 -4.64 -33.43 3.36
C GLY A 11 -4.54 -31.91 3.31
N PHE A 12 -5.24 -31.30 2.33
CA PHE A 12 -5.58 -29.87 2.26
C PHE A 12 -4.40 -28.88 2.23
N GLU A 13 -3.69 -28.82 1.11
CA GLU A 13 -2.86 -27.66 0.79
C GLU A 13 -3.26 -27.16 -0.59
N ALA A 14 -4.23 -26.27 -0.62
CA ALA A 14 -4.20 -25.18 -1.58
C ALA A 14 -3.68 -23.99 -0.79
N GLU A 15 -2.35 -23.83 -0.74
CA GLU A 15 -1.75 -22.51 -0.50
C GLU A 15 -2.14 -21.68 -1.74
N ASP A 16 -3.36 -21.17 -1.75
CA ASP A 16 -3.83 -20.29 -2.82
C ASP A 16 -3.16 -18.94 -2.59
N ASP A 17 -2.01 -18.73 -3.23
CA ASP A 17 -1.41 -17.40 -3.41
C ASP A 17 -2.53 -16.40 -3.77
N TYR A 18 -2.55 -15.23 -3.15
CA TYR A 18 -3.55 -14.21 -3.43
C TYR A 18 -2.90 -12.86 -3.75
N VAL A 19 -3.63 -12.05 -4.51
CA VAL A 19 -3.33 -10.63 -4.72
C VAL A 19 -4.32 -9.82 -3.89
N VAL A 20 -3.84 -8.79 -3.21
CA VAL A 20 -4.70 -7.81 -2.56
C VAL A 20 -5.02 -6.72 -3.55
N ASP A 21 -6.31 -6.46 -3.75
CA ASP A 21 -6.81 -5.42 -4.65
C ASP A 21 -7.85 -4.52 -3.95
N PHE A 22 -8.04 -3.32 -4.48
CA PHE A 22 -9.00 -2.34 -4.01
C PHE A 22 -9.78 -1.75 -5.19
N ASP A 23 -11.00 -1.28 -4.92
CA ASP A 23 -11.72 -0.44 -5.87
C ASP A 23 -11.25 1.02 -5.71
N PHE A 24 -10.17 1.36 -6.41
CA PHE A 24 -9.56 2.70 -6.38
C PHE A 24 -10.46 3.80 -6.95
N GLY A 25 -11.50 3.45 -7.71
CA GLY A 25 -12.34 4.42 -8.40
C GLY A 25 -11.52 5.37 -9.29
N GLY A 26 -11.89 6.66 -9.29
CA GLY A 26 -11.20 7.72 -10.03
C GLY A 26 -10.35 8.66 -9.18
N ASP A 27 -10.32 8.47 -7.86
CA ASP A 27 -9.67 9.40 -6.92
C ASP A 27 -8.17 9.08 -6.71
N TRP A 28 -7.78 7.82 -6.97
CA TRP A 28 -6.44 7.31 -6.69
C TRP A 28 -5.70 6.93 -7.97
N LEU A 29 -4.41 7.30 -8.01
CA LEU A 29 -3.48 6.88 -9.04
C LEU A 29 -2.61 5.76 -8.49
N VAL A 30 -2.72 4.57 -9.05
CA VAL A 30 -1.91 3.41 -8.66
C VAL A 30 -0.48 3.60 -9.18
N LEU A 31 0.48 3.48 -8.27
CA LEU A 31 1.91 3.66 -8.51
C LEU A 31 2.75 2.40 -8.19
N THR A 32 2.11 1.23 -8.10
CA THR A 32 2.80 -0.04 -7.81
C THR A 32 3.72 -0.43 -8.97
N LEU A 33 5.01 -0.61 -8.71
CA LEU A 33 5.99 -1.11 -9.67
C LEU A 33 6.20 -2.62 -9.49
N ARG A 34 6.27 -3.36 -10.59
CA ARG A 34 6.57 -4.79 -10.60
C ARG A 34 8.07 -5.07 -10.58
N GLU A 35 8.82 -4.38 -11.43
CA GLU A 35 10.26 -4.60 -11.59
C GLU A 35 11.08 -3.57 -10.81
N GLY A 36 10.49 -2.42 -10.49
CA GLY A 36 11.18 -1.34 -9.78
C GLY A 36 12.16 -0.58 -10.66
N THR A 37 12.04 -0.69 -11.99
CA THR A 37 12.94 -0.03 -12.93
C THR A 37 12.53 1.42 -13.17
N LYS A 38 13.51 2.25 -13.56
CA LYS A 38 13.26 3.65 -13.89
C LYS A 38 12.33 3.78 -15.10
N GLU A 39 12.53 2.93 -16.10
CA GLU A 39 11.74 2.90 -17.33
C GLU A 39 10.28 2.55 -17.05
N GLU A 40 10.03 1.56 -16.17
CA GLU A 40 8.68 1.22 -15.72
C GLU A 40 8.02 2.40 -15.00
N ALA A 41 8.74 3.03 -14.06
CA ALA A 41 8.22 4.17 -13.30
C ALA A 41 7.90 5.38 -14.19
N GLU A 42 8.76 5.71 -15.17
CA GLU A 42 8.53 6.80 -16.11
C GLU A 42 7.31 6.53 -17.01
N ARG A 43 7.14 5.29 -17.48
CA ARG A 43 5.98 4.89 -18.29
C ARG A 43 4.68 5.02 -17.50
N MET A 44 4.61 4.43 -16.32
CA MET A 44 3.44 4.49 -15.43
C MET A 44 3.10 5.92 -15.03
N ALA A 45 4.11 6.73 -14.69
CA ALA A 45 3.89 8.13 -14.36
C ALA A 45 3.38 8.95 -15.56
N ALA A 46 3.81 8.61 -16.78
CA ALA A 46 3.31 9.25 -17.99
C ALA A 46 1.83 8.94 -18.23
N GLU A 47 1.41 7.69 -18.01
CA GLU A 47 0.01 7.25 -18.09
C GLU A 47 -0.85 7.95 -17.03
N CYS A 48 -0.41 8.00 -15.78
CA CYS A 48 -1.10 8.71 -14.70
C CYS A 48 -1.25 10.21 -15.01
N ALA A 49 -0.16 10.87 -15.42
CA ALA A 49 -0.20 12.30 -15.76
C ALA A 49 -1.04 12.62 -17.01
N ALA A 50 -1.34 11.62 -17.87
CA ALA A 50 -2.22 11.80 -19.01
C ALA A 50 -3.68 11.98 -18.63
N GLN A 51 -4.07 11.57 -17.42
CA GLN A 51 -5.45 11.70 -16.90
C GLN A 51 -5.80 13.16 -16.51
N PHE A 52 -4.80 14.03 -16.34
CA PHE A 52 -5.01 15.41 -15.91
C PHE A 52 -5.36 16.33 -17.08
N ASN A 53 -6.29 17.25 -16.85
CA ASN A 53 -6.55 18.36 -17.75
C ASN A 53 -5.38 19.37 -17.71
N PRO A 54 -4.63 19.56 -18.82
CA PRO A 54 -3.50 20.48 -18.82
C PRO A 54 -3.85 21.93 -18.47
N ALA A 55 -5.10 22.35 -18.69
CA ALA A 55 -5.55 23.72 -18.39
C ALA A 55 -5.71 23.98 -16.88
N HIS A 56 -5.89 22.93 -16.07
CA HIS A 56 -6.12 23.06 -14.63
C HIS A 56 -4.85 22.78 -13.81
N LEU A 57 -3.82 22.21 -14.44
CA LEU A 57 -2.53 21.97 -13.81
C LEU A 57 -1.88 23.29 -13.37
N ARG A 58 -1.42 23.31 -12.11
CA ARG A 58 -0.62 24.39 -11.54
C ARG A 58 0.88 24.12 -11.64
N VAL A 59 1.25 22.90 -12.04
CA VAL A 59 2.62 22.47 -12.32
C VAL A 59 2.74 22.05 -13.79
N SER A 60 3.96 21.99 -14.34
CA SER A 60 4.10 21.42 -15.68
C SER A 60 3.77 19.93 -15.66
N LYS A 61 3.17 19.41 -16.73
CA LYS A 61 2.91 17.97 -16.86
C LYS A 61 4.18 17.12 -16.68
N SER A 62 5.32 17.61 -17.17
CA SER A 62 6.63 16.97 -16.98
C SER A 62 7.10 16.96 -15.52
N ALA A 63 6.75 17.97 -14.73
CA ALA A 63 7.09 18.00 -13.30
C ALA A 63 6.26 16.97 -12.53
N LEU A 64 4.95 16.89 -12.81
CA LEU A 64 4.06 15.88 -12.24
C LEU A 64 4.53 14.46 -12.59
N GLN A 65 4.84 14.19 -13.87
CA GLN A 65 5.37 12.89 -14.29
C GLN A 65 6.63 12.50 -13.51
N ARG A 66 7.58 13.43 -13.39
CA ARG A 66 8.81 13.19 -12.65
C ARG A 66 8.54 12.94 -11.16
N GLU A 67 7.61 13.66 -10.56
CA GLU A 67 7.23 13.49 -9.15
C GLU A 67 6.61 12.12 -8.90
N LEU A 68 5.64 11.70 -9.73
CA LEU A 68 5.00 10.39 -9.63
C LEU A 68 6.00 9.24 -9.83
N ALA A 69 6.89 9.35 -10.82
CA ALA A 69 7.93 8.34 -11.06
C ALA A 69 8.89 8.21 -9.86
N GLN A 70 9.28 9.34 -9.25
CA GLN A 70 10.13 9.31 -8.06
C GLN A 70 9.41 8.75 -6.83
N LEU A 71 8.12 9.02 -6.68
CA LEU A 71 7.31 8.43 -5.59
C LEU A 71 7.23 6.91 -5.74
N ALA A 72 6.92 6.43 -6.94
CA ALA A 72 6.86 5.00 -7.25
C ALA A 72 8.18 4.28 -6.93
N LEU A 73 9.31 4.82 -7.40
CA LEU A 73 10.64 4.25 -7.16
C LEU A 73 10.98 4.22 -5.66
N ARG A 74 10.77 5.33 -4.94
CA ARG A 74 11.02 5.39 -3.49
C ARG A 74 10.14 4.42 -2.72
N ALA A 75 8.88 4.29 -3.11
CA ALA A 75 7.96 3.36 -2.45
C ALA A 75 8.39 1.91 -2.69
N HIS A 76 8.80 1.56 -3.92
CA HIS A 76 9.27 0.21 -4.26
C HIS A 76 10.47 -0.24 -3.42
N GLU A 77 11.36 0.67 -2.99
CA GLU A 77 12.49 0.34 -2.10
C GLU A 77 12.05 -0.26 -0.75
N ALA A 78 10.84 0.05 -0.29
CA ALA A 78 10.27 -0.49 0.95
C ALA A 78 9.58 -1.86 0.77
N GLY A 79 9.45 -2.35 -0.47
CA GLY A 79 8.78 -3.61 -0.79
C GLY A 79 7.25 -3.66 -0.51
N PRO A 80 6.46 -2.60 -0.71
CA PRO A 80 5.01 -2.69 -0.59
C PRO A 80 4.44 -3.57 -1.71
N VAL A 81 3.35 -4.27 -1.42
CA VAL A 81 2.60 -5.00 -2.44
C VAL A 81 1.70 -4.08 -3.26
N LEU A 82 1.38 -2.89 -2.72
CA LEU A 82 0.60 -1.88 -3.41
C LEU A 82 0.99 -0.46 -2.99
N VAL A 83 0.98 0.47 -3.94
CA VAL A 83 1.17 1.91 -3.72
C VAL A 83 0.15 2.67 -4.56
N ALA A 84 -0.52 3.67 -3.98
CA ALA A 84 -1.33 4.62 -4.73
C ALA A 84 -1.23 6.02 -4.11
N VAL A 85 -1.64 7.04 -4.87
CA VAL A 85 -1.64 8.43 -4.41
C VAL A 85 -2.92 9.15 -4.81
N VAL A 86 -3.33 10.12 -4.01
CA VAL A 86 -4.33 11.12 -4.39
C VAL A 86 -3.62 12.40 -4.79
N CYS A 87 -4.03 12.97 -5.92
CA CYS A 87 -3.56 14.26 -6.38
C CYS A 87 -4.71 15.26 -6.44
N SER A 88 -4.42 16.51 -6.09
CA SER A 88 -5.30 17.63 -6.43
C SER A 88 -5.39 17.79 -7.95
N GLU A 89 -6.48 18.42 -8.41
CA GLU A 89 -6.66 18.80 -9.82
C GLU A 89 -5.47 19.62 -10.39
N GLY A 90 -4.80 20.39 -9.53
CA GLY A 90 -3.61 21.16 -9.87
C GLY A 90 -2.34 20.35 -10.09
N GLY A 91 -2.37 19.02 -9.87
CA GLY A 91 -1.22 18.12 -10.01
C GLY A 91 -0.30 18.10 -8.79
N THR A 92 -0.80 18.42 -7.60
CA THR A 92 -0.05 18.28 -6.32
C THR A 92 -0.51 17.03 -5.60
N VAL A 93 0.42 16.18 -5.17
CA VAL A 93 0.13 14.99 -4.35
C VAL A 93 -0.36 15.42 -2.97
N LEU A 94 -1.53 14.93 -2.59
CA LEU A 94 -2.19 15.26 -1.32
C LEU A 94 -1.95 14.20 -0.26
N ALA A 95 -2.02 12.94 -0.65
CA ALA A 95 -1.78 11.78 0.19
C ALA A 95 -1.20 10.61 -0.61
N ASP A 96 -0.47 9.75 0.06
CA ASP A 96 -0.08 8.43 -0.42
C ASP A 96 -0.72 7.33 0.44
N ILE A 97 -0.93 6.16 -0.16
CA ILE A 97 -1.33 4.94 0.52
C ILE A 97 -0.41 3.80 0.06
N VAL A 98 0.05 3.01 1.02
CA VAL A 98 0.89 1.84 0.81
C VAL A 98 0.30 0.65 1.54
N LEU A 99 0.43 -0.53 0.95
CA LEU A 99 0.04 -1.79 1.56
C LEU A 99 1.26 -2.70 1.72
N PHE A 100 1.42 -3.21 2.93
CA PHE A 100 2.38 -4.27 3.25
C PHE A 100 1.65 -5.53 3.71
N VAL A 101 2.29 -6.67 3.48
CA VAL A 101 1.85 -7.98 3.97
C VAL A 101 2.88 -8.44 5.01
N TYR A 102 2.42 -8.76 6.21
CA TYR A 102 3.25 -9.29 7.28
C TYR A 102 2.81 -10.70 7.64
N GLY A 103 3.68 -11.66 7.38
CA GLY A 103 3.54 -13.06 7.76
C GLY A 103 4.90 -13.74 7.65
N GLU A 104 5.09 -14.81 8.39
CA GLU A 104 6.27 -15.67 8.31
C GLU A 104 5.78 -17.11 8.26
N ASP A 105 6.37 -17.92 7.38
CA ASP A 105 6.07 -19.36 7.28
C ASP A 105 6.23 -20.02 8.66
N ASP A 106 5.26 -20.86 9.04
CA ASP A 106 5.23 -21.59 10.31
C ASP A 106 5.18 -20.73 11.59
N VAL A 107 4.92 -19.42 11.48
CA VAL A 107 4.78 -18.51 12.62
C VAL A 107 3.34 -18.06 12.75
N ALA A 108 2.72 -18.49 13.86
CA ALA A 108 1.36 -18.06 14.19
C ALA A 108 1.26 -16.53 14.26
N ARG A 109 0.34 -15.96 13.48
CA ARG A 109 0.12 -14.52 13.45
C ARG A 109 -0.36 -14.02 14.81
N PRO A 110 0.16 -12.87 15.30
CA PRO A 110 -0.28 -12.30 16.57
C PRO A 110 -1.73 -11.81 16.47
N SER A 111 -2.45 -11.87 17.60
CA SER A 111 -3.78 -11.25 17.72
C SER A 111 -3.70 -9.72 17.59
N PRO A 112 -4.83 -9.03 17.32
CA PRO A 112 -4.89 -7.57 17.32
C PRO A 112 -4.30 -6.91 18.57
N GLN A 113 -4.58 -7.48 19.75
CA GLN A 113 -4.10 -6.97 21.03
C GLN A 113 -2.57 -7.12 21.18
N GLU A 114 -2.02 -8.24 20.72
CA GLU A 114 -0.57 -8.51 20.74
C GLU A 114 0.20 -7.64 19.73
N TYR A 115 -0.43 -7.32 18.59
CA TYR A 115 0.19 -6.50 17.54
C TYR A 115 0.09 -4.98 17.83
N MET A 116 -0.85 -4.55 18.66
CA MET A 116 -1.11 -3.14 18.98
C MET A 116 0.15 -2.33 19.33
N PRO A 117 1.09 -2.79 20.18
CA PRO A 117 2.30 -2.03 20.50
C PRO A 117 3.21 -1.79 19.29
N LYS A 118 3.19 -2.68 18.29
CA LYS A 118 3.92 -2.50 17.03
C LYS A 118 3.18 -1.51 16.13
N LEU A 119 1.85 -1.58 16.07
CA LEU A 119 1.02 -0.70 15.25
C LEU A 119 1.14 0.78 15.64
N LEU A 120 1.31 1.05 16.94
CA LEU A 120 1.49 2.41 17.49
C LEU A 120 2.93 2.95 17.36
N ARG A 121 3.84 2.20 16.72
CA ARG A 121 5.24 2.61 16.53
C ARG A 121 5.52 2.87 15.05
N TRP A 122 6.16 3.99 14.79
CA TRP A 122 6.72 4.33 13.49
C TRP A 122 8.24 4.31 13.63
N SER A 123 8.92 3.48 12.83
CA SER A 123 10.39 3.36 12.87
C SER A 123 11.10 4.64 12.46
N TYR A 124 10.43 5.49 11.68
CA TYR A 124 10.97 6.70 11.09
C TYR A 124 10.46 8.01 11.71
N ALA A 125 9.47 7.96 12.62
CA ALA A 125 8.83 9.15 13.18
C ALA A 125 8.39 8.97 14.64
N GLU A 126 8.26 10.10 15.35
CA GLU A 126 7.69 10.15 16.70
C GLU A 126 6.20 10.50 16.63
N VAL A 127 5.36 9.76 17.34
CA VAL A 127 3.94 10.11 17.52
C VAL A 127 3.82 11.35 18.39
N LYS A 128 3.00 12.31 17.96
CA LYS A 128 2.67 13.54 18.70
C LYS A 128 1.21 13.51 19.13
N GLY A 129 1.00 13.72 20.42
CA GLY A 129 -0.32 13.58 21.03
C GLY A 129 -0.72 12.12 21.24
N GLU A 130 -2.01 11.91 21.52
CA GLU A 130 -2.60 10.59 21.69
C GLU A 130 -3.16 10.11 20.35
N PRO A 131 -2.74 8.93 19.85
CA PRO A 131 -3.31 8.36 18.63
C PRO A 131 -4.76 7.92 18.87
N SER A 132 -5.62 8.12 17.87
CA SER A 132 -6.97 7.57 17.88
C SER A 132 -6.93 6.14 17.39
N VAL A 133 -7.44 5.20 18.20
CA VAL A 133 -7.45 3.75 17.90
C VAL A 133 -8.88 3.26 17.90
N THR A 134 -9.29 2.56 16.86
CA THR A 134 -10.64 2.02 16.72
C THR A 134 -10.60 0.61 16.15
N GLU A 135 -11.31 -0.33 16.77
CA GLU A 135 -11.56 -1.65 16.19
C GLU A 135 -12.66 -1.54 15.14
N VAL A 136 -12.44 -2.12 13.97
CA VAL A 136 -13.37 -2.08 12.83
C VAL A 136 -13.49 -3.48 12.22
N GLU A 137 -14.67 -3.81 11.70
CA GLU A 137 -14.89 -5.06 10.97
C GLU A 137 -15.00 -4.74 9.48
N LEU A 138 -14.06 -5.27 8.69
CA LEU A 138 -14.05 -5.12 7.24
C LEU A 138 -14.63 -6.38 6.56
N PRO A 139 -15.05 -6.30 5.28
CA PRO A 139 -15.52 -7.46 4.54
C PRO A 139 -14.52 -8.63 4.55
N VAL A 140 -13.22 -8.35 4.51
CA VAL A 140 -12.14 -9.36 4.52
C VAL A 140 -11.81 -9.90 5.92
N GLY A 141 -12.16 -9.20 7.00
CA GLY A 141 -11.86 -9.60 8.37
C GLY A 141 -11.80 -8.44 9.36
N SER A 142 -11.46 -8.75 10.61
CA SER A 142 -11.30 -7.75 11.67
C SER A 142 -10.08 -6.88 11.42
N ALA A 143 -10.13 -5.62 11.84
CA ALA A 143 -9.05 -4.68 11.66
C ALA A 143 -8.97 -3.66 12.81
N VAL A 144 -7.80 -3.05 12.94
CA VAL A 144 -7.54 -1.93 13.85
C VAL A 144 -7.16 -0.72 13.00
N ARG A 145 -7.97 0.34 13.13
CA ARG A 145 -7.72 1.67 12.55
C ARG A 145 -6.96 2.52 13.57
N VAL A 146 -5.83 3.08 13.18
CA VAL A 146 -5.02 3.99 14.00
C VAL A 146 -4.76 5.28 13.23
N GLN A 147 -5.14 6.41 13.81
CA GLN A 147 -4.85 7.74 13.27
C GLN A 147 -3.93 8.50 14.21
N ALA A 148 -2.83 9.05 13.69
CA ALA A 148 -1.80 9.69 14.50
C ALA A 148 -1.14 10.86 13.77
N VAL A 149 -0.76 11.88 14.54
CA VAL A 149 0.14 12.93 14.06
C VAL A 149 1.58 12.48 14.28
N LEU A 150 2.40 12.57 13.25
CA LEU A 150 3.79 12.13 13.25
C LEU A 150 4.73 13.32 13.09
N ALA A 151 5.86 13.27 13.78
CA ALA A 151 6.97 14.19 13.59
C ALA A 151 8.23 13.43 13.14
N GLU A 152 8.65 13.70 11.92
CA GLU A 152 9.89 13.18 11.34
C GLU A 152 11.01 14.23 11.50
N LYS A 153 12.18 13.80 11.99
CA LYS A 153 13.34 14.69 12.07
C LYS A 153 13.92 14.92 10.68
N ARG A 154 14.13 16.19 10.29
CA ARG A 154 14.79 16.49 9.01
C ARG A 154 16.27 16.09 9.05
N ARG A 155 16.82 15.71 7.89
CA ARG A 155 18.18 15.17 7.67
C ARG A 155 19.35 15.99 8.25
N PHE A 156 19.13 17.25 8.65
CA PHE A 156 20.14 18.14 9.24
C PHE A 156 19.78 18.63 10.66
N GLY A 157 18.84 18.00 11.35
CA GLY A 157 18.54 18.27 12.77
C GLY A 157 17.79 19.58 13.07
N TRP A 158 17.65 20.49 12.10
CA TRP A 158 16.88 21.72 12.24
C TRP A 158 15.44 21.51 11.74
N GLY A 159 14.51 21.44 12.69
CA GLY A 159 13.07 21.33 12.45
C GLY A 159 12.56 19.89 12.30
N CYS A 160 11.26 19.72 12.51
CA CYS A 160 10.52 18.50 12.20
C CYS A 160 9.63 18.73 10.98
N LYS A 161 9.37 17.65 10.26
CA LYS A 161 8.30 17.57 9.28
C LYS A 161 7.11 16.92 9.98
N LEU A 162 5.98 17.60 9.99
CA LEU A 162 4.74 17.04 10.53
C LEU A 162 3.96 16.40 9.38
N SER A 163 3.40 15.24 9.66
CA SER A 163 2.41 14.59 8.82
C SER A 163 1.34 14.00 9.72
N GLU A 164 0.19 13.73 9.14
CA GLU A 164 -0.79 12.85 9.74
C GLU A 164 -0.76 11.53 9.00
N SER A 165 -0.97 10.44 9.73
CA SER A 165 -0.98 9.09 9.20
C SER A 165 -2.19 8.33 9.70
N LEU A 166 -2.74 7.50 8.81
CA LEU A 166 -3.83 6.60 9.09
C LEU A 166 -3.39 5.19 8.71
N ARG A 167 -3.43 4.26 9.68
CA ARG A 167 -3.10 2.86 9.48
C ARG A 167 -4.33 1.98 9.67
N TYR A 168 -4.45 0.97 8.83
CA TYR A 168 -5.30 -0.18 9.06
C TYR A 168 -4.44 -1.42 9.14
N ALA A 169 -4.40 -2.07 10.30
CA ALA A 169 -3.94 -3.45 10.39
C ALA A 169 -5.15 -4.36 10.25
N VAL A 170 -5.16 -5.24 9.25
CA VAL A 170 -6.26 -6.13 8.91
C VAL A 170 -5.84 -7.57 9.12
N TRP A 171 -6.71 -8.37 9.72
CA TRP A 171 -6.57 -9.82 9.91
C TRP A 171 -7.56 -10.53 9.00
N PRO A 172 -7.18 -10.87 7.75
CA PRO A 172 -8.11 -11.53 6.86
C PRO A 172 -8.52 -12.91 7.38
N ARG A 173 -9.77 -13.28 7.13
CA ARG A 173 -10.30 -14.58 7.56
C ARG A 173 -9.65 -15.71 6.77
N GLY A 174 -9.16 -16.73 7.47
CA GLY A 174 -8.52 -17.89 6.86
C GLY A 174 -7.09 -17.67 6.35
N GLN A 175 -6.52 -16.48 6.55
CA GLN A 175 -5.13 -16.16 6.20
C GLN A 175 -4.25 -16.10 7.44
N GLU A 176 -2.94 -16.34 7.30
CA GLU A 176 -1.99 -16.21 8.42
C GLU A 176 -1.23 -14.87 8.38
N GLU A 177 -1.44 -14.05 7.35
CA GLU A 177 -0.82 -12.72 7.29
C GLU A 177 -1.67 -11.64 7.97
N ILE A 178 -1.01 -10.52 8.24
CA ILE A 178 -1.60 -9.23 8.62
C ILE A 178 -1.34 -8.27 7.46
N LEU A 179 -2.40 -7.66 6.94
CA LEU A 179 -2.30 -6.62 5.92
C LEU A 179 -2.21 -5.26 6.61
N LEU A 180 -1.13 -4.52 6.38
CA LEU A 180 -0.96 -3.16 6.90
C LEU A 180 -1.13 -2.16 5.78
N VAL A 181 -2.25 -1.47 5.78
CA VAL A 181 -2.48 -0.29 4.95
C VAL A 181 -2.00 0.93 5.73
N GLU A 182 -1.13 1.73 5.15
CA GLU A 182 -0.67 3.00 5.72
C GLU A 182 -0.92 4.11 4.72
N ALA A 183 -1.63 5.15 5.14
CA ALA A 183 -1.80 6.38 4.41
C ALA A 183 -1.14 7.53 5.17
N ALA A 184 -0.63 8.53 4.45
CA ALA A 184 -0.03 9.72 5.05
C ALA A 184 -0.27 10.98 4.21
N TRP A 185 -0.42 12.11 4.89
CA TRP A 185 -0.53 13.43 4.26
C TRP A 185 0.12 14.53 5.11
N GLN A 186 0.43 15.66 4.49
CA GLN A 186 1.01 16.84 5.14
C GLN A 186 0.07 18.05 5.13
N HIS A 187 -0.99 17.98 4.33
CA HIS A 187 -1.99 19.04 4.18
C HIS A 187 -3.04 18.92 5.28
N PHE A 188 -2.71 19.37 6.49
CA PHE A 188 -3.60 19.29 7.67
C PHE A 188 -4.94 20.01 7.46
N GLU A 189 -4.99 21.01 6.58
CA GLU A 189 -6.23 21.68 6.19
C GLU A 189 -7.23 20.78 5.42
N ARG A 190 -6.77 19.60 4.98
CA ARG A 190 -7.56 18.57 4.29
C ARG A 190 -7.60 17.24 5.06
N ALA A 191 -7.26 17.25 6.34
CA ALA A 191 -7.14 16.02 7.14
C ALA A 191 -8.40 15.15 7.06
N ASP A 192 -9.57 15.75 7.29
CA ASP A 192 -10.86 15.04 7.25
C ASP A 192 -11.15 14.49 5.83
N GLU A 193 -10.84 15.27 4.78
CA GLU A 193 -11.00 14.84 3.38
C GLU A 193 -10.13 13.61 3.06
N MET A 194 -8.88 13.61 3.53
CA MET A 194 -7.94 12.51 3.29
C MET A 194 -8.31 11.27 4.10
N ALA A 195 -8.69 11.45 5.37
CA ALA A 195 -9.18 10.35 6.21
C ALA A 195 -10.43 9.71 5.59
N ASP A 196 -11.40 10.51 5.15
CA ASP A 196 -12.61 10.03 4.50
C ASP A 196 -12.33 9.26 3.19
N LEU A 197 -11.35 9.69 2.40
CA LEU A 197 -10.93 8.98 1.18
C LEU A 197 -10.39 7.58 1.49
N VAL A 198 -9.54 7.47 2.52
CA VAL A 198 -8.97 6.18 2.95
C VAL A 198 -10.05 5.30 3.58
N ASP A 199 -10.92 5.89 4.43
CA ASP A 199 -12.01 5.18 5.11
C ASP A 199 -13.08 4.66 4.12
N ARG A 200 -13.19 5.25 2.92
CA ARG A 200 -13.98 4.69 1.81
C ARG A 200 -13.25 3.61 1.03
N LEU A 201 -11.95 3.76 0.83
CA LEU A 201 -11.14 2.84 0.03
C LEU A 201 -10.93 1.50 0.75
N VAL A 202 -10.50 1.52 2.01
CA VAL A 202 -10.09 0.30 2.73
C VAL A 202 -11.18 -0.77 2.82
N PRO A 203 -12.48 -0.44 3.04
CA PRO A 203 -13.56 -1.42 2.99
C PRO A 203 -13.76 -2.13 1.64
N THR A 204 -13.21 -1.60 0.55
CA THR A 204 -13.29 -2.22 -0.80
C THR A 204 -12.19 -3.27 -1.04
N MET A 205 -11.29 -3.44 -0.07
CA MET A 205 -10.24 -4.45 -0.12
C MET A 205 -10.84 -5.84 -0.36
N HIS A 206 -10.25 -6.56 -1.31
CA HIS A 206 -10.59 -7.95 -1.57
C HIS A 206 -9.35 -8.76 -1.89
N LEU A 207 -9.39 -10.05 -1.53
CA LEU A 207 -8.33 -11.00 -1.80
C LEU A 207 -8.70 -11.79 -3.06
N VAL A 208 -7.91 -11.63 -4.11
CA VAL A 208 -8.11 -12.31 -5.39
C VAL A 208 -7.20 -13.54 -5.43
N PRO A 209 -7.75 -14.76 -5.47
CA PRO A 209 -6.94 -15.96 -5.64
C PRO A 209 -6.14 -15.90 -6.93
N VAL A 210 -4.85 -16.22 -6.86
CA VAL A 210 -4.01 -16.48 -8.03
C VAL A 210 -4.32 -17.89 -8.51
N PRO A 211 -4.81 -18.08 -9.75
CA PRO A 211 -5.07 -19.42 -10.24
C PRO A 211 -3.78 -20.26 -10.22
N SER A 212 -3.83 -21.41 -9.57
CA SER A 212 -2.74 -22.40 -9.50
C SER A 212 -2.32 -22.96 -10.86
N ASP A 213 -3.05 -22.67 -11.93
CA ASP A 213 -2.75 -23.05 -13.32
C ASP A 213 -1.71 -22.16 -14.03
N PHE A 214 -1.05 -21.24 -13.31
CA PHE A 214 0.17 -20.58 -13.80
C PHE A 214 1.43 -21.46 -13.64
N ASP A 215 1.23 -22.75 -13.46
CA ASP A 215 2.28 -23.77 -13.34
C ASP A 215 2.60 -24.38 -14.72
N GLU A 216 3.68 -23.87 -15.35
CA GLU A 216 4.55 -24.45 -16.39
C GLU A 216 3.98 -25.05 -17.70
N ARG A 217 2.71 -25.43 -17.82
CA ARG A 217 2.16 -26.09 -19.04
C ARG A 217 1.87 -25.13 -20.19
N ASN A 218 1.73 -23.83 -19.91
CA ASN A 218 1.45 -22.82 -20.93
C ASN A 218 2.69 -22.22 -21.60
N ALA A 219 3.90 -22.43 -21.06
CA ALA A 219 5.15 -22.03 -21.72
C ALA A 219 5.50 -22.99 -22.87
N VAL A 220 5.26 -24.30 -22.67
CA VAL A 220 5.43 -25.33 -23.72
C VAL A 220 4.38 -25.19 -24.82
N ALA A 221 3.15 -24.77 -24.49
CA ALA A 221 2.09 -24.54 -25.47
C ALA A 221 2.27 -23.26 -26.32
N ARG A 222 3.08 -22.29 -25.84
CA ARG A 222 3.39 -21.04 -26.55
C ARG A 222 4.72 -21.05 -27.30
N GLY A 223 5.53 -22.11 -27.16
CA GLY A 223 6.78 -22.26 -27.90
C GLY A 223 7.84 -21.23 -27.53
N GLU A 224 7.91 -20.83 -26.26
CA GLU A 224 8.89 -19.86 -25.75
C GLU A 224 10.09 -20.54 -25.05
N LEU A 225 10.33 -21.82 -25.36
CA LEU A 225 11.61 -22.52 -25.16
C LEU A 225 12.05 -23.20 -26.46
#